data_AF-A0A8B7XXM5-F1
#
_entry.id   AF-A0A8B7XXM5-F1
#
_cell.length_a   1.000
_cell.length_b   1.000
_cell.length_c   1.000
_cell.angle_alpha   90.00
_cell.angle_beta   90.00
_cell.angle_gamma   90.00
#
_symmetry.space_group_name_H-M   'P 1'
#
loop_
_entity.id
_entity.type
_entity.pdbx_description
1 polymer ?
#
loop_
_entity_poly.entity_id
_entity_poly.type
_entity_poly.pdbx_seq_one_letter_code
_entity_poly.pdbx_strand_id
1 'polypeptide(L)'
;MEVACSHVAALISSVVKANQLRKAPGSDACTSQKCAWLPAKRNVCAAEVKHINFRKPLTSTCKKPQTEAAIAPPTSDQLAVFHASLQQVSARPVVHRVMDAYAQEFIPPSATDKYPKALSSLHDPDSLDLTYPHFLQKCATVSDSIKITTQQCQAVEEGTKGQANCKIWLAQRAGRITASNFKSAARTNPAMPS
;
A
#
# COMPACT_ATOMS: atom_id res chain seq x y z
N MET A 1 -1.26 -49.29 36.24
CA MET A 1 -2.45 -48.43 36.07
C MET A 1 -2.20 -47.17 36.87
N GLU A 2 -1.69 -46.13 36.21
CA GLU A 2 -1.48 -44.83 36.85
C GLU A 2 -2.84 -44.17 37.10
N VAL A 3 -3.16 -43.99 38.38
CA VAL A 3 -4.40 -43.36 38.80
C VAL A 3 -4.23 -41.85 38.62
N ALA A 4 -4.79 -41.30 37.54
CA ALA A 4 -4.87 -39.86 37.37
C ALA A 4 -5.70 -39.28 38.53
N CYS A 5 -5.12 -38.33 39.27
CA CYS A 5 -5.80 -37.74 40.42
C CYS A 5 -7.01 -36.89 39.99
N SER A 6 -8.00 -36.73 40.87
CA SER A 6 -9.22 -35.97 40.61
C SER A 6 -8.97 -34.53 40.11
N HIS A 7 -7.82 -33.95 40.45
CA HIS A 7 -7.39 -32.65 39.96
C HIS A 7 -7.17 -32.61 38.44
N VAL A 8 -6.61 -33.67 37.87
CA VAL A 8 -6.41 -33.78 36.40
C VAL A 8 -7.77 -33.83 35.69
N ALA A 9 -8.72 -34.60 36.23
CA ALA A 9 -10.08 -34.68 35.70
C ALA A 9 -10.84 -33.33 35.81
N ALA A 10 -10.67 -32.63 36.93
CA ALA A 10 -11.24 -31.30 37.15
C ALA A 10 -10.65 -30.26 36.20
N LEU A 11 -9.33 -30.30 35.98
CA LEU A 11 -8.64 -29.41 35.04
C LEU A 11 -9.16 -29.62 33.61
N ILE A 12 -9.21 -30.88 33.15
CA ILE A 12 -9.69 -31.21 31.80
C ILE A 12 -11.14 -30.76 31.64
N SER A 13 -11.98 -31.01 32.66
CA SER A 13 -13.39 -30.58 32.64
C SER A 13 -13.54 -29.06 32.61
N SER A 14 -12.67 -28.31 33.30
CA SER A 14 -12.66 -26.83 33.25
C SER A 14 -12.29 -26.31 31.85
N VAL A 15 -11.30 -26.92 31.19
CA VAL A 15 -10.85 -26.54 29.84
C VAL A 15 -11.93 -26.86 28.81
N VAL A 16 -12.57 -28.02 28.91
CA VAL A 16 -13.68 -28.41 28.02
C VAL A 16 -14.85 -27.44 28.19
N LYS A 17 -15.23 -27.11 29.43
CA LYS A 17 -16.32 -26.17 29.71
C LYS A 17 -16.01 -24.76 29.21
N ALA A 18 -14.77 -24.28 29.36
CA ALA A 18 -14.33 -23.00 28.81
C ALA A 18 -14.41 -22.94 27.27
N ASN A 19 -14.06 -24.04 26.60
CA ASN A 19 -14.17 -24.15 25.14
C ASN A 19 -15.63 -24.26 24.66
N GLN A 20 -16.50 -24.93 25.40
CA GLN A 20 -17.93 -25.00 25.09
C GLN A 20 -18.60 -23.64 25.26
N LEU A 21 -18.23 -22.85 26.29
CA LEU A 21 -18.71 -21.48 26.47
C LEU A 21 -18.24 -20.55 25.33
N ARG A 22 -17.04 -20.77 24.76
CA ARG A 22 -16.55 -20.08 23.55
C ARG A 22 -17.27 -20.47 22.26
N LYS A 23 -17.99 -21.61 22.24
CA LYS A 23 -18.79 -22.06 21.10
C LYS A 23 -20.28 -21.77 21.28
N ALA A 24 -20.67 -21.09 22.36
CA ALA A 24 -22.05 -20.69 22.57
C ALA A 24 -22.48 -19.72 21.44
N PRO A 25 -23.68 -19.88 20.88
CA PRO A 25 -24.16 -19.03 19.79
C PRO A 25 -24.17 -17.56 20.25
N GLY A 26 -23.41 -16.71 19.55
CA GLY A 26 -23.21 -15.29 19.89
C GLY A 26 -21.87 -14.94 20.56
N SER A 27 -20.95 -15.90 20.75
CA SER A 27 -19.63 -15.69 21.36
C SER A 27 -18.45 -15.72 20.38
N ASP A 28 -18.71 -15.52 19.09
CA ASP A 28 -17.63 -15.37 18.11
C ASP A 28 -16.74 -14.19 18.51
N ALA A 29 -15.42 -14.38 18.50
CA ALA A 29 -14.48 -13.29 18.69
C ALA A 29 -14.78 -12.18 17.67
N CYS A 30 -14.63 -10.91 18.05
CA CYS A 30 -14.96 -9.79 17.14
C CYS A 30 -14.11 -9.79 15.85
N THR A 31 -13.03 -10.57 15.81
CA THR A 31 -12.17 -10.81 14.64
C THR A 31 -12.70 -11.88 13.69
N SER A 32 -13.61 -12.75 14.15
CA SER A 32 -14.20 -13.85 13.38
C SER A 32 -15.48 -13.45 12.64
N GLN A 33 -16.11 -12.34 13.02
CA GLN A 33 -17.27 -11.79 12.34
C GLN A 33 -16.87 -10.61 11.45
N LYS A 34 -17.58 -10.41 10.34
CA LYS A 34 -17.45 -9.18 9.53
C LYS A 34 -17.73 -7.99 10.46
N CYS A 35 -16.88 -6.96 10.39
CA CYS A 35 -17.08 -5.71 11.15
C CYS A 35 -18.49 -5.15 10.87
N ALA A 36 -19.39 -5.36 11.82
CA ALA A 36 -20.71 -4.78 11.83
C ALA A 36 -20.73 -3.73 12.93
N TRP A 37 -21.04 -2.48 12.56
CA TRP A 37 -21.28 -1.45 13.56
C TRP A 37 -22.54 -1.82 14.32
N LEU A 38 -22.40 -2.09 15.61
CA LEU A 38 -23.56 -2.27 16.47
C LEU A 38 -24.37 -0.96 16.45
N PRO A 39 -25.71 -1.02 16.30
CA PRO A 39 -26.53 0.18 16.41
C PRO A 39 -26.26 0.84 17.76
N ALA A 40 -26.13 2.17 17.75
CA ALA A 40 -25.83 2.91 18.96
C ALA A 40 -26.92 2.64 20.02
N LYS A 41 -26.56 2.00 21.13
CA LYS A 41 -27.49 1.71 22.25
C LYS A 41 -27.99 2.96 22.95
N ARG A 42 -27.37 4.12 22.68
CA ARG A 42 -27.73 5.41 23.26
C ARG A 42 -28.37 6.25 22.16
N ASN A 43 -29.42 6.98 22.53
CA ASN A 43 -30.02 8.01 21.69
C ASN A 43 -29.04 9.19 21.61
N VAL A 44 -27.98 9.04 20.81
CA VAL A 44 -26.98 10.08 20.56
C VAL A 44 -27.47 10.86 19.37
N CYS A 45 -28.08 12.03 19.61
CA CYS A 45 -28.41 12.96 18.55
C CYS A 45 -27.13 13.45 17.88
N ALA A 46 -27.09 13.38 16.54
CA ALA A 46 -26.02 14.00 15.78
C ALA A 46 -26.01 15.52 16.05
N ALA A 47 -24.85 16.05 16.41
CA ALA A 47 -24.63 17.47 16.64
C ALA A 47 -23.50 17.97 15.74
N GLU A 48 -23.56 19.23 15.32
CA GLU A 48 -22.43 19.85 14.63
C GLU A 48 -21.18 19.84 15.51
N VAL A 49 -20.00 19.71 14.90
CA VAL A 49 -18.70 19.57 15.59
C VAL A 49 -18.47 20.66 16.64
N LYS A 50 -18.93 21.89 16.38
CA LYS A 50 -18.83 23.04 17.29
C LYS A 50 -19.63 22.86 18.60
N HIS A 51 -20.62 21.98 18.61
CA HIS A 51 -21.47 21.67 19.76
C HIS A 51 -21.08 20.37 20.48
N ILE A 52 -20.06 19.66 19.98
CA ILE A 52 -19.54 18.46 20.64
C ILE A 52 -18.48 18.87 21.66
N ASN A 53 -18.73 18.59 22.94
CA ASN A 53 -17.76 18.86 24.00
C ASN A 53 -16.72 17.72 24.08
N PHE A 54 -15.54 17.94 23.51
CA PHE A 54 -14.42 16.99 23.55
C PHE A 54 -13.59 17.07 24.85
N ARG A 55 -13.87 18.03 25.76
CA ARG A 55 -12.95 18.37 26.85
C ARG A 55 -13.08 17.54 28.13
N LYS A 56 -14.02 16.58 28.22
CA LYS A 56 -14.05 15.42 29.15
C LYS A 56 -15.50 14.91 29.22
N PRO A 57 -15.75 13.59 29.31
CA PRO A 57 -17.06 13.09 29.68
C PRO A 57 -17.39 13.53 31.11
N LEU A 58 -18.58 14.11 31.33
CA LEU A 58 -19.06 14.57 32.66
C LEU A 58 -19.15 13.46 33.71
N THR A 59 -19.05 12.18 33.32
CA THR A 59 -19.26 11.02 34.20
C THR A 59 -18.18 9.94 34.10
N SER A 60 -17.05 10.18 33.44
CA SER A 60 -15.96 9.19 33.48
C SER A 60 -15.07 9.41 34.70
N THR A 61 -15.23 8.54 35.70
CA THR A 61 -14.08 8.09 36.49
C THR A 61 -13.12 7.39 35.54
N CYS A 62 -12.36 8.19 34.80
CA CYS A 62 -11.25 7.70 34.00
C CYS A 62 -10.24 7.19 35.00
N LYS A 63 -10.26 5.86 35.25
CA LYS A 63 -9.17 5.20 35.97
C LYS A 63 -7.90 5.63 35.25
N LYS A 64 -7.04 6.39 35.93
CA LYS A 64 -5.75 6.77 35.35
C LYS A 64 -5.10 5.46 34.90
N PRO A 65 -4.64 5.36 33.63
CA PRO A 65 -3.87 4.21 33.23
C PRO A 65 -2.74 4.03 34.26
N GLN A 66 -2.53 2.78 34.70
CA GLN A 66 -1.41 2.47 35.58
C GLN A 66 -0.18 3.07 34.93
N THR A 67 0.47 3.99 35.64
CA THR A 67 1.67 4.64 35.15
C THR A 67 2.72 3.55 35.09
N GLU A 68 2.98 3.01 33.89
CA GLU A 68 4.08 2.09 33.68
C GLU A 68 5.35 2.74 34.25
N ALA A 69 6.18 1.93 34.91
CA ALA A 69 7.42 2.40 35.50
C ALA A 69 8.19 3.21 34.46
N ALA A 70 8.78 4.34 34.86
CA ALA A 70 9.53 5.22 33.96
C ALA A 70 10.77 4.46 33.43
N ILE A 71 10.63 3.82 32.28
CA ILE A 71 11.74 3.20 31.56
C ILE A 71 12.58 4.35 31.01
N ALA A 72 13.87 4.37 31.34
CA ALA A 72 14.79 5.36 30.79
C ALA A 72 14.85 5.21 29.26
N PRO A 73 14.84 6.33 28.51
CA PRO A 73 14.92 6.26 27.05
C PRO A 73 16.24 5.62 26.60
N PRO A 74 16.23 4.83 25.52
CA PRO A 74 17.43 4.19 25.00
C PRO A 74 18.47 5.23 24.57
N THR A 75 19.73 4.92 24.82
CA THR A 75 20.87 5.78 24.43
C THR A 75 21.11 5.70 22.93
N SER A 76 21.71 6.74 22.33
CA SER A 76 22.03 6.79 20.89
C SER A 76 22.80 5.56 20.41
N ASP A 77 23.76 5.08 21.19
CA ASP A 77 24.57 3.90 20.84
C ASP A 77 23.75 2.62 20.82
N GLN A 78 22.78 2.48 21.73
CA GLN A 78 21.87 1.33 21.77
C GLN A 78 20.96 1.30 20.55
N LEU A 79 20.49 2.48 20.11
CA LEU A 79 19.70 2.60 18.87
C LEU A 79 20.54 2.25 17.65
N ALA A 80 21.81 2.68 17.59
CA ALA A 80 22.71 2.34 16.49
C ALA A 80 22.93 0.82 16.37
N VAL A 81 23.17 0.14 17.50
CA VAL A 81 23.30 -1.33 17.54
C VAL A 81 21.99 -2.02 17.11
N PHE A 82 20.85 -1.52 17.58
CA PHE A 82 19.54 -2.04 17.16
C PHE A 82 19.31 -1.87 15.66
N HIS A 83 19.56 -0.69 15.09
CA HIS A 83 19.41 -0.46 13.64
C HIS A 83 20.38 -1.30 12.81
N ALA A 84 21.62 -1.51 13.27
CA ALA A 84 22.57 -2.42 12.62
C ALA A 84 22.08 -3.88 12.65
N SER A 85 21.49 -4.33 13.76
CA SER A 85 20.90 -5.68 13.85
C SER A 85 19.71 -5.84 12.90
N LEU A 86 18.89 -4.80 12.73
CA LEU A 86 17.76 -4.80 11.81
C LEU A 86 18.18 -4.87 10.34
N GLN A 87 19.33 -4.31 9.97
CA GLN A 87 19.84 -4.40 8.59
C GLN A 87 20.19 -5.84 8.17
N GLN A 88 20.57 -6.70 9.13
CA GLN A 88 20.95 -8.08 8.86
C GLN A 88 19.75 -9.00 8.62
N VAL A 89 18.53 -8.54 8.89
CA VAL A 89 17.30 -9.32 8.71
C VAL A 89 16.87 -9.26 7.25
N SER A 90 16.47 -10.42 6.68
CA SER A 90 16.04 -10.52 5.28
C SER A 90 14.78 -9.71 4.95
N ALA A 91 13.93 -9.47 5.95
CA ALA A 91 12.77 -8.59 5.85
C ALA A 91 13.18 -7.13 6.07
N ARG A 92 13.07 -6.31 5.02
CA ARG A 92 13.42 -4.88 5.07
C ARG A 92 12.49 -4.12 6.03
N PRO A 93 13.01 -3.55 7.13
CA PRO A 93 12.19 -2.80 8.08
C PRO A 93 11.74 -1.46 7.50
N VAL A 94 10.50 -1.07 7.75
CA VAL A 94 9.90 0.17 7.21
C VAL A 94 10.64 1.41 7.69
N VAL A 95 11.15 1.40 8.93
CA VAL A 95 11.85 2.53 9.55
C VAL A 95 13.08 2.96 8.75
N HIS A 96 13.82 2.02 8.17
CA HIS A 96 15.03 2.31 7.37
C HIS A 96 14.72 3.01 6.04
N ARG A 97 13.46 3.02 5.57
CA ARG A 97 13.07 3.79 4.37
C ARG A 97 13.05 5.29 4.59
N VAL A 98 12.92 5.72 5.85
CA VAL A 98 12.78 7.13 6.23
C VAL A 98 14.06 7.68 6.85
N MET A 99 14.96 6.81 7.32
CA MET A 99 16.23 7.22 7.90
C MET A 99 17.28 7.43 6.81
N ASP A 100 17.78 8.65 6.65
CA ASP A 100 18.71 9.02 5.57
C ASP A 100 19.93 8.09 5.44
N ALA A 101 20.48 7.64 6.57
CA ALA A 101 21.62 6.73 6.62
C ALA A 101 21.34 5.34 6.01
N TYR A 102 20.07 4.93 5.93
CA TYR A 102 19.63 3.61 5.48
C TYR A 102 18.69 3.66 4.26
N ALA A 103 18.17 4.84 3.93
CA ALA A 103 17.17 5.03 2.88
C ALA A 103 17.71 4.76 1.47
N GLN A 104 19.04 4.81 1.27
CA GLN A 104 19.68 4.60 -0.04
C GLN A 104 19.42 3.19 -0.61
N GLU A 105 19.23 2.19 0.24
CA GLU A 105 18.91 0.82 -0.20
C GLU A 105 17.43 0.65 -0.61
N PHE A 106 16.57 1.62 -0.26
CA PHE A 106 15.18 1.60 -0.64
C PHE A 106 15.00 2.20 -2.03
N ILE A 107 14.86 1.32 -3.02
CA ILE A 107 14.43 1.72 -4.36
C ILE A 107 12.90 1.73 -4.37
N PRO A 108 12.24 2.89 -4.45
CA PRO A 108 10.79 2.91 -4.52
C PRO A 108 10.33 2.20 -5.80
N PRO A 109 9.19 1.50 -5.79
CA PRO A 109 8.65 0.82 -6.98
C PRO A 109 8.48 1.77 -8.17
N SER A 110 8.29 3.07 -7.91
CA SER A 110 8.21 4.13 -8.92
C SER A 110 9.55 4.51 -9.55
N ALA A 111 10.67 4.30 -8.87
CA ALA A 111 12.03 4.50 -9.42
C ALA A 111 12.57 3.24 -10.12
N THR A 112 11.84 2.13 -10.05
CA THR A 112 12.20 0.92 -10.79
C THR A 112 11.75 1.08 -12.24
N ASP A 113 12.65 0.92 -13.21
CA ASP A 113 12.36 0.89 -14.67
C ASP A 113 11.58 -0.38 -15.10
N LYS A 114 10.65 -0.83 -14.25
CA LYS A 114 9.82 -2.02 -14.43
C LYS A 114 8.91 -1.90 -15.65
N TYR A 115 8.45 -0.69 -15.95
CA TYR A 115 7.56 -0.39 -17.06
C TYR A 115 8.24 0.52 -18.08
N PRO A 116 7.87 0.44 -19.37
CA PRO A 116 8.30 1.43 -20.34
C PRO A 116 7.88 2.83 -19.89
N LYS A 117 8.76 3.80 -20.12
CA LYS A 117 8.48 5.23 -19.86
C LYS A 117 7.22 5.65 -20.63
N ALA A 118 6.41 6.50 -20.00
CA ALA A 118 5.21 7.03 -20.61
C ALA A 118 5.59 7.97 -21.78
N LEU A 119 4.84 7.93 -22.88
CA LEU A 119 5.11 8.81 -24.02
C LEU A 119 4.97 10.30 -23.68
N SER A 120 4.18 10.64 -22.66
CA SER A 120 4.07 12.00 -22.13
C SER A 120 5.40 12.54 -21.57
N SER A 121 6.33 11.67 -21.15
CA SER A 121 7.65 12.11 -20.69
C SER A 121 8.58 12.53 -21.82
N LEU A 122 8.20 12.32 -23.09
CA LEU A 122 8.95 12.81 -24.25
C LEU A 122 8.61 14.27 -24.58
N HIS A 123 7.65 14.88 -23.88
CA HIS A 123 7.35 16.29 -24.06
C HIS A 123 8.53 17.14 -23.63
N ASP A 124 9.00 17.97 -24.54
CA ASP A 124 10.11 18.89 -24.32
C ASP A 124 9.67 20.27 -24.83
N PRO A 125 9.52 21.27 -23.93
CA PRO A 125 9.02 22.59 -24.27
C PRO A 125 9.91 23.30 -25.29
N ASP A 126 11.21 23.04 -25.28
CA ASP A 126 12.17 23.66 -26.21
C ASP A 126 11.93 23.20 -27.66
N SER A 127 11.21 22.09 -27.84
CA SER A 127 10.85 21.54 -29.16
C SER A 127 9.77 22.35 -29.89
N LEU A 128 9.08 23.25 -29.19
CA LEU A 128 8.03 24.09 -29.78
C LEU A 128 8.61 25.20 -30.67
N ASP A 129 9.81 25.68 -30.33
CA ASP A 129 10.47 26.81 -31.02
C ASP A 129 11.46 26.34 -32.11
N LEU A 130 11.60 25.01 -32.28
CA LEU A 130 12.52 24.41 -33.24
C LEU A 130 11.98 24.50 -34.68
N THR A 131 12.87 24.85 -35.62
CA THR A 131 12.52 24.81 -37.05
C THR A 131 12.26 23.38 -37.49
N TYR A 132 11.30 23.19 -38.41
CA TYR A 132 10.87 21.89 -38.92
C TYR A 132 11.99 20.86 -39.21
N PRO A 133 13.08 21.18 -39.94
CA PRO A 133 14.14 20.21 -40.19
C PRO A 133 14.89 19.76 -38.93
N HIS A 134 15.14 20.68 -37.99
CA HIS A 134 15.78 20.34 -36.71
C HIS A 134 14.84 19.56 -35.80
N PHE A 135 13.53 19.86 -35.85
CA PHE A 135 12.52 19.09 -35.15
C PHE A 135 12.47 17.64 -35.64
N LEU A 136 12.45 17.42 -36.96
CA LEU A 136 12.49 16.06 -37.54
C LEU A 136 13.75 15.29 -37.14
N GLN A 137 14.91 15.94 -37.13
CA GLN A 137 16.16 15.33 -36.69
C GLN A 137 16.09 14.91 -35.21
N LYS A 138 15.50 15.75 -34.36
CA LYS A 138 15.26 15.44 -32.95
C LYS A 138 14.29 14.26 -32.79
N CYS A 139 13.21 14.21 -33.57
CA CYS A 139 12.28 13.08 -33.59
C CYS A 139 12.97 11.76 -33.97
N ALA A 140 13.83 11.76 -35.00
CA ALA A 140 14.60 10.58 -35.40
C ALA A 140 15.51 10.10 -34.26
N THR A 141 16.25 11.03 -33.64
CA THR A 141 17.13 10.73 -32.49
C THR A 141 16.35 10.13 -31.32
N VAL A 142 15.18 10.70 -31.00
CA VAL A 142 14.30 10.20 -29.95
C VAL A 142 13.77 8.81 -30.31
N SER A 143 13.34 8.59 -31.55
CA SER A 143 12.85 7.30 -32.03
C SER A 143 13.90 6.19 -31.84
N ASP A 144 15.16 6.46 -32.17
CA ASP A 144 16.27 5.50 -32.02
C ASP A 144 16.63 5.23 -30.54
N SER A 145 16.37 6.19 -29.67
CA SER A 145 16.60 6.06 -28.22
C SER A 145 15.54 5.21 -27.51
N ILE A 146 14.33 5.10 -28.06
CA ILE A 146 13.23 4.35 -27.47
C ILE A 146 13.47 2.86 -27.66
N LYS A 147 14.02 2.23 -26.62
CA LYS A 147 14.23 0.77 -26.56
C LYS A 147 13.30 0.17 -25.51
N ILE A 148 12.52 -0.81 -25.93
CA ILE A 148 11.64 -1.57 -25.04
C ILE A 148 12.25 -2.95 -24.83
N THR A 149 12.44 -3.32 -23.57
CA THR A 149 13.00 -4.64 -23.22
C THR A 149 11.90 -5.69 -23.10
N THR A 150 12.25 -6.96 -23.32
CA THR A 150 11.32 -8.09 -23.15
C THR A 150 10.78 -8.18 -21.72
N GLN A 151 11.62 -7.86 -20.72
CA GLN A 151 11.21 -7.84 -19.31
C GLN A 151 10.14 -6.78 -19.05
N GLN A 152 10.26 -5.59 -19.66
CA GLN A 152 9.24 -4.55 -19.57
C GLN A 152 7.94 -4.99 -20.24
N CYS A 153 7.99 -5.68 -21.39
CA CYS A 153 6.79 -6.22 -22.04
C CYS A 153 6.07 -7.23 -21.13
N GLN A 154 6.80 -8.14 -20.50
CA GLN A 154 6.24 -9.12 -19.57
C GLN A 154 5.64 -8.43 -18.34
N ALA A 155 6.35 -7.47 -17.75
CA ALA A 155 5.86 -6.72 -16.60
C ALA A 155 4.57 -5.94 -16.92
N VAL A 156 4.46 -5.37 -18.14
CA VAL A 156 3.24 -4.71 -18.61
C VAL A 156 2.10 -5.73 -18.77
N GLU A 157 2.34 -6.89 -19.39
CA GLU A 157 1.33 -7.95 -19.52
C GLU A 157 0.79 -8.35 -18.13
N GLU A 158 1.68 -8.71 -17.21
CA GLU A 158 1.32 -9.14 -15.86
C GLU A 158 0.57 -8.06 -15.09
N GLY A 159 1.09 -6.83 -15.13
CA GLY A 159 0.51 -5.68 -14.43
C GLY A 159 -0.81 -5.20 -15.02
N THR A 160 -1.18 -5.65 -16.22
CA THR A 160 -2.39 -5.20 -16.91
C THR A 160 -3.40 -6.31 -17.22
N LYS A 161 -3.27 -7.49 -16.59
CA LYS A 161 -4.28 -8.57 -16.63
C LYS A 161 -5.69 -8.12 -16.25
N GLY A 162 -5.80 -7.14 -15.34
CA GLY A 162 -7.07 -6.51 -14.96
C GLY A 162 -7.66 -5.54 -16.00
N GLN A 163 -6.99 -5.35 -17.14
CA GLN A 163 -7.39 -4.49 -18.25
C GLN A 163 -7.81 -3.08 -17.76
N ALA A 164 -8.99 -2.61 -18.14
CA ALA A 164 -9.50 -1.27 -17.82
C ALA A 164 -9.65 -0.99 -16.32
N ASN A 165 -9.71 -2.01 -15.47
CA ASN A 165 -9.78 -1.84 -14.02
C ASN A 165 -8.40 -1.51 -13.40
N CYS A 166 -7.32 -1.59 -14.17
CA CYS A 166 -5.97 -1.24 -13.75
C CYS A 166 -5.56 0.13 -14.28
N LYS A 167 -5.09 1.02 -13.39
CA LYS A 167 -4.56 2.34 -13.78
C LYS A 167 -3.36 2.22 -14.74
N ILE A 168 -2.55 1.18 -14.58
CA ILE A 168 -1.37 0.91 -15.43
C ILE A 168 -1.81 0.63 -16.88
N TRP A 169 -2.94 -0.04 -17.10
CA TRP A 169 -3.47 -0.29 -18.45
C TRP A 169 -3.82 1.02 -19.17
N LEU A 170 -4.47 1.95 -18.47
CA LEU A 170 -4.79 3.27 -19.02
C LEU A 170 -3.53 4.06 -19.35
N ALA A 171 -2.56 4.09 -18.43
CA ALA A 171 -1.30 4.79 -18.61
C ALA A 171 -0.47 4.22 -19.78
N GLN A 172 -0.38 2.88 -19.89
CA GLN A 172 0.40 2.25 -20.95
C GLN A 172 -0.25 2.35 -22.33
N ARG A 173 -1.58 2.51 -22.42
CA ARG A 173 -2.29 2.70 -23.69
C ARG A 173 -2.29 4.14 -24.18
N ALA A 174 -2.09 5.11 -23.29
CA ALA A 174 -2.08 6.52 -23.65
C ALA A 174 -0.99 6.82 -24.69
N GLY A 175 -1.39 7.43 -25.81
CA GLY A 175 -0.48 7.78 -26.92
C GLY A 175 0.00 6.61 -27.78
N ARG A 176 -0.43 5.37 -27.52
CA ARG A 176 -0.05 4.20 -28.34
C ARG A 176 -1.13 3.81 -29.34
N ILE A 177 -0.69 3.33 -30.51
CA ILE A 177 -1.56 2.62 -31.43
C ILE A 177 -1.80 1.22 -30.87
N THR A 178 -3.06 0.89 -30.63
CA THR A 178 -3.57 -0.37 -30.10
C THR A 178 -4.44 -1.06 -31.15
N ALA A 179 -4.71 -2.36 -30.99
CA ALA A 179 -5.53 -3.10 -31.95
C ALA A 179 -6.89 -2.43 -32.25
N SER A 180 -7.54 -1.84 -31.24
CA SER A 180 -8.84 -1.18 -31.38
C SER A 180 -8.80 0.15 -32.15
N ASN A 181 -7.67 0.86 -32.18
CA ASN A 181 -7.54 2.14 -32.89
C ASN A 181 -6.65 2.05 -34.15
N PHE A 182 -6.04 0.88 -34.41
CA PHE A 182 -5.14 0.66 -35.54
C PHE A 182 -5.76 1.01 -36.89
N LYS A 183 -7.00 0.56 -37.15
CA LYS A 183 -7.72 0.88 -38.39
C LYS A 183 -7.91 2.38 -38.59
N SER A 184 -8.18 3.11 -37.50
CA SER A 184 -8.33 4.56 -37.56
C SER A 184 -6.98 5.19 -37.90
N ALA A 185 -5.94 4.86 -37.13
CA ALA A 185 -4.59 5.39 -37.33
C ALA A 185 -4.04 5.12 -38.74
N ALA A 186 -4.27 3.93 -39.30
CA ALA A 186 -3.79 3.56 -40.64
C ALA A 186 -4.54 4.26 -41.79
N ARG A 187 -5.74 4.81 -41.53
CA ARG A 187 -6.55 5.50 -42.54
C ARG A 187 -6.48 7.02 -42.43
N THR A 188 -5.98 7.54 -41.31
CA THR A 188 -5.80 8.97 -41.09
C THR A 188 -4.73 9.51 -42.03
N ASN A 189 -5.00 10.63 -42.70
CA ASN A 189 -4.03 11.31 -43.54
C ASN A 189 -2.90 11.87 -42.66
N PRO A 190 -1.62 11.54 -42.90
CA PRO A 190 -0.51 12.09 -42.12
C PRO A 190 -0.44 13.63 -42.14
N ALA A 191 -0.95 14.28 -43.19
CA ALA A 191 -1.01 15.73 -43.30
C ALA A 191 -2.17 16.37 -42.50
N MET A 192 -3.16 15.57 -42.09
CA MET A 192 -4.31 15.98 -41.27
C MET A 192 -4.61 14.90 -40.23
N PRO A 193 -3.79 14.83 -39.16
CA PRO A 193 -4.07 13.91 -38.07
C PRO A 193 -5.42 14.24 -37.41
N SER A 194 -6.20 13.20 -37.16
CA SER A 194 -7.52 13.22 -36.51
C SER A 194 -7.44 13.47 -35.01
#